data_AF-A0A7L2IHW3-F1
#
_entry.id   AF-A0A7L2IHW3-F1
#
_cell.length_a   1.000
_cell.length_b   1.000
_cell.length_c   1.000
_cell.angle_alpha   90.00
_cell.angle_beta   90.00
_cell.angle_gamma   90.00
#
_symmetry.space_group_name_H-M   'P 1'
#
loop_
_entity.id
_entity.type
_entity.pdbx_description
1 polymer ?
#
loop_
_entity_poly.entity_id
_entity_poly.type
_entity_poly.pdbx_seq_one_letter_code
_entity_poly.pdbx_strand_id
1 'polypeptide(L)'
;KHQSQYILIHQALVEYNQYGETEVSLSELHSYLNNLKRKDPPNDPSLLEAEFQRLPSYKGWRTQNVGNREENKSKNRNANVIPYDFNRVPIRLEDERGKEGEHDSDDSSDEESDCEESNKYINASFINGYWSPKAMIATQGPLQETISDFWQMVFQRKVKVIVMLTELKEGDQELCAQYWGEGKQMYDGIEVQMTDASCCPGYTIRAFDLTHLKMKETQKVYQYHKWSGLDIPENPKDLVSMILNLKQKVPARAVTEDKSSRSVPLVVHC
;
A
#
# COMPACT_ATOMS: atom_id res chain seq x y z
N LYS A 1 -12.55 -2.58 31.49
CA LYS A 1 -13.25 -3.55 30.61
C LYS A 1 -14.69 -3.11 30.25
N HIS A 2 -15.55 -2.74 31.21
CA HIS A 2 -16.93 -2.30 30.91
C HIS A 2 -17.04 -0.96 30.15
N GLN A 3 -16.14 0.00 30.40
CA GLN A 3 -16.19 1.30 29.72
C GLN A 3 -15.90 1.21 28.22
N SER A 4 -14.91 0.42 27.79
CA SER A 4 -14.59 0.24 26.37
C SER A 4 -15.73 -0.42 25.60
N GLN A 5 -16.41 -1.40 26.22
CA GLN A 5 -17.59 -2.04 25.64
C GLN A 5 -18.76 -1.06 25.53
N TYR A 6 -18.97 -0.20 26.54
CA TYR A 6 -19.99 0.84 26.49
C TYR A 6 -19.73 1.85 25.36
N ILE A 7 -18.48 2.30 25.21
CA ILE A 7 -18.06 3.19 24.11
C ILE A 7 -18.30 2.51 22.75
N LEU A 8 -17.94 1.24 22.61
CA LEU A 8 -18.14 0.47 21.38
C LEU A 8 -19.62 0.42 20.96
N ILE A 9 -20.54 0.21 21.91
CA ILE A 9 -21.98 0.18 21.62
C ILE A 9 -22.45 1.53 21.08
N HIS A 10 -22.04 2.63 21.70
CA HIS A 10 -22.37 3.97 21.22
C HIS A 10 -21.78 4.26 19.84
N GLN A 11 -20.52 3.88 19.62
CA GLN A 11 -19.86 4.04 18.31
C GLN A 11 -20.60 3.26 17.22
N ALA A 12 -20.96 2.00 17.46
CA ALA A 12 -21.69 1.20 16.50
C ALA A 12 -23.06 1.81 16.14
N LEU A 13 -23.78 2.37 17.12
CA LEU A 13 -25.06 3.05 16.88
C LEU A 13 -24.90 4.34 16.08
N VAL A 14 -23.86 5.13 16.38
CA VAL A 14 -23.55 6.36 15.64
C VAL A 14 -23.14 6.04 14.20
N GLU A 15 -22.28 5.05 13.99
CA GLU A 15 -21.86 4.60 12.66
C GLU A 15 -23.06 4.10 11.84
N TYR A 16 -23.92 3.25 12.42
CA TYR A 16 -25.10 2.76 11.73
C TYR A 16 -26.09 3.89 11.41
N ASN A 17 -26.28 4.86 12.32
CA ASN A 17 -27.14 6.02 12.07
C ASN A 17 -26.60 6.91 10.94
N GLN A 18 -25.28 7.05 10.84
CA GLN A 18 -24.64 7.92 9.87
C GLN A 18 -24.55 7.28 8.47
N TYR A 19 -24.24 5.98 8.38
CA TYR A 19 -23.93 5.32 7.11
C TYR A 19 -25.01 4.36 6.64
N GLY A 20 -25.79 3.78 7.56
CA GLY A 20 -26.80 2.77 7.24
C GLY A 20 -26.21 1.48 6.65
N GLU A 21 -27.03 0.75 5.89
CA GLU A 21 -26.64 -0.46 5.16
C GLU A 21 -26.32 -0.10 3.70
N THR A 22 -25.04 -0.19 3.34
CA THR A 22 -24.54 0.11 1.98
C THR A 22 -24.05 -1.14 1.24
N GLU A 23 -24.31 -2.33 1.78
CA GLU A 23 -24.01 -3.60 1.13
C GLU A 23 -25.10 -3.96 0.12
N VAL A 24 -24.70 -4.50 -1.04
CA VAL A 24 -25.63 -4.80 -2.14
C VAL A 24 -25.31 -6.18 -2.70
N SER A 25 -26.36 -6.97 -2.94
CA SER A 25 -26.22 -8.28 -3.57
C SER A 25 -25.85 -8.17 -5.05
N LEU A 26 -25.12 -9.16 -5.57
CA LEU A 26 -24.71 -9.17 -6.98
C LEU A 26 -25.91 -9.13 -7.96
N SER A 27 -27.03 -9.77 -7.60
CA SER A 27 -28.27 -9.78 -8.38
C SER A 27 -28.89 -8.39 -8.51
N GLU A 28 -28.72 -7.52 -7.52
CA GLU A 28 -29.36 -6.21 -7.46
C GLU A 28 -28.44 -5.09 -7.94
N LEU A 29 -27.13 -5.33 -8.02
CA LEU A 29 -26.10 -4.34 -8.31
C LEU A 29 -26.43 -3.45 -9.53
N HIS A 30 -26.93 -4.03 -10.62
CA HIS A 30 -27.27 -3.26 -11.84
C HIS A 30 -28.42 -2.29 -11.60
N SER A 31 -29.49 -2.75 -10.95
CA SER A 31 -30.65 -1.91 -10.64
C SER A 31 -30.29 -0.83 -9.61
N TYR A 32 -29.57 -1.24 -8.56
CA TYR A 32 -29.10 -0.35 -7.52
C TYR A 32 -28.22 0.78 -8.07
N LEU A 33 -27.23 0.46 -8.92
CA LEU A 33 -26.34 1.46 -9.52
C LEU A 33 -27.08 2.44 -10.45
N ASN A 34 -28.08 1.96 -11.20
CA ASN A 34 -28.90 2.83 -12.05
C ASN A 34 -29.69 3.84 -11.21
N ASN A 35 -30.23 3.40 -10.06
CA ASN A 35 -30.92 4.28 -9.12
C ASN A 35 -29.94 5.26 -8.47
N LEU A 36 -28.74 4.80 -8.09
CA LEU A 36 -27.72 5.64 -7.46
C LEU A 36 -27.30 6.82 -8.35
N LYS A 37 -27.24 6.62 -9.67
CA LYS A 37 -26.84 7.63 -10.66
C LYS A 37 -27.96 8.60 -11.05
N ARG A 38 -29.22 8.26 -10.75
CA ARG A 38 -30.36 9.10 -11.14
C ARG A 38 -30.31 10.43 -10.39
N LYS A 39 -30.50 11.53 -11.13
CA LYS A 39 -30.64 12.89 -10.59
C LYS A 39 -32.11 13.29 -10.65
N ASP A 40 -32.76 13.34 -9.49
CA ASP A 40 -34.15 13.76 -9.38
C ASP A 40 -34.39 14.38 -7.98
N PRO A 41 -34.54 15.71 -7.87
CA PRO A 41 -34.54 16.71 -8.96
C PRO A 41 -33.15 16.88 -9.62
N PRO A 42 -33.07 17.38 -10.87
CA PRO A 42 -31.82 17.43 -11.65
C PRO A 42 -30.73 18.34 -11.07
N ASN A 43 -31.08 19.26 -10.17
CA ASN A 43 -30.14 20.18 -9.52
C ASN A 43 -29.51 19.60 -8.24
N ASP A 44 -30.04 18.49 -7.72
CA ASP A 44 -29.54 17.85 -6.51
C ASP A 44 -28.46 16.82 -6.85
N PRO A 45 -27.51 16.56 -5.92
CA PRO A 45 -26.60 15.45 -6.08
C PRO A 45 -27.39 14.14 -6.20
N SER A 46 -26.96 13.30 -7.13
CA SER A 46 -27.38 11.90 -7.21
C SER A 46 -27.09 11.19 -5.88
N LEU A 47 -27.77 10.07 -5.62
CA LEU A 47 -27.51 9.29 -4.41
C LEU A 47 -26.06 8.80 -4.34
N LEU A 48 -25.43 8.54 -5.49
CA LEU A 48 -24.00 8.21 -5.58
C LEU A 48 -23.12 9.37 -5.11
N GLU A 49 -23.39 10.59 -5.58
CA GLU A 49 -22.65 11.80 -5.16
C GLU A 49 -22.88 12.08 -3.67
N ALA A 50 -24.10 11.91 -3.18
CA ALA A 50 -24.43 12.06 -1.77
C ALA A 50 -23.71 11.01 -0.90
N GLU A 51 -23.64 9.75 -1.35
CA GLU A 51 -22.91 8.69 -0.66
C GLU A 51 -21.41 8.98 -0.61
N PHE A 52 -20.82 9.43 -1.72
CA PHE A 52 -19.42 9.87 -1.75
C PHE A 52 -19.16 11.03 -0.79
N GLN A 53 -20.07 12.00 -0.70
CA GLN A 53 -19.97 13.13 0.22
C GLN A 53 -20.12 12.74 1.69
N ARG A 54 -20.79 11.63 2.00
CA ARG A 54 -20.87 11.09 3.36
C ARG A 54 -19.59 10.41 3.83
N LEU A 55 -18.65 10.09 2.93
CA LEU A 55 -17.39 9.46 3.32
C LEU A 55 -16.67 10.34 4.35
N PRO A 56 -16.34 9.80 5.53
CA PRO A 56 -15.73 10.59 6.59
C PRO A 56 -14.35 11.08 6.18
N SER A 57 -14.09 12.37 6.45
CA SER A 57 -12.74 12.91 6.33
C SER A 57 -11.96 12.63 7.60
N TYR A 58 -10.96 11.76 7.52
CA TYR A 58 -10.09 11.43 8.64
C TYR A 58 -8.86 12.36 8.73
N LYS A 59 -8.92 13.61 8.26
CA LYS A 59 -7.79 14.53 8.36
C LYS A 59 -7.34 14.70 9.81
N GLY A 60 -6.07 14.39 10.10
CA GLY A 60 -5.51 14.46 11.45
C GLY A 60 -6.12 13.46 12.44
N TRP A 61 -6.73 12.36 11.96
CA TRP A 61 -7.39 11.38 12.83
C TRP A 61 -6.44 10.66 13.80
N ARG A 62 -5.21 10.39 13.35
CA ARG A 62 -4.14 9.77 14.14
C ARG A 62 -2.84 10.53 13.95
N THR A 63 -1.87 10.23 14.81
CA THR A 63 -0.54 10.85 14.76
C THR A 63 0.21 10.49 13.48
N GLN A 64 1.02 11.43 13.00
CA GLN A 64 1.89 11.31 11.84
C GLN A 64 3.29 11.84 12.21
N ASN A 65 3.71 11.63 13.45
CA ASN A 65 4.88 12.28 14.05
C ASN A 65 6.16 11.87 13.31
N VAL A 66 6.31 10.58 12.97
CA VAL A 66 7.54 10.07 12.35
C VAL A 66 7.76 10.66 10.95
N GLY A 67 6.70 10.72 10.14
CA GLY A 67 6.78 11.29 8.79
C GLY A 67 6.93 12.82 8.77
N ASN A 68 6.59 13.50 9.87
CA ASN A 68 6.76 14.94 10.05
C ASN A 68 8.08 15.35 10.73
N ARG A 69 8.94 14.41 11.13
CA ARG A 69 10.31 14.71 11.61
C ARG A 69 11.09 15.44 10.53
N GLU A 70 11.95 16.38 10.92
CA GLU A 70 12.68 17.25 10.00
C GLU A 70 13.51 16.46 8.97
N GLU A 71 14.18 15.39 9.41
CA GLU A 71 14.95 14.48 8.56
C GLU A 71 14.12 13.65 7.56
N ASN A 72 12.80 13.57 7.75
CA ASN A 72 11.89 12.74 6.95
C ASN A 72 11.00 13.55 6.02
N LYS A 73 10.89 14.87 6.24
CA LYS A 73 10.05 15.75 5.40
C LYS A 73 10.42 15.68 3.92
N SER A 74 11.73 15.64 3.61
CA SER A 74 12.21 15.52 2.23
C SER A 74 11.89 14.17 1.57
N LYS A 75 11.55 13.14 2.35
CA LYS A 75 11.20 11.81 1.83
C LYS A 75 9.72 11.69 1.46
N ASN A 76 8.93 12.76 1.64
CA ASN A 76 7.51 12.81 1.31
C ASN A 76 7.30 13.56 -0.01
N ARG A 77 6.77 12.88 -1.02
CA ARG A 77 6.42 13.51 -2.30
C ARG A 77 5.32 14.57 -2.13
N ASN A 78 4.40 14.36 -1.18
CA ASN A 78 3.36 15.32 -0.82
C ASN A 78 3.32 15.48 0.71
N ALA A 79 3.54 16.70 1.20
CA ALA A 79 3.55 17.01 2.62
C ALA A 79 2.21 16.79 3.33
N ASN A 80 1.10 16.72 2.58
CA ASN A 80 -0.23 16.47 3.13
C ASN A 80 -0.63 14.99 3.08
N VAL A 81 0.20 14.13 2.47
CA VAL A 81 -0.06 12.69 2.31
C VAL A 81 1.07 11.93 2.98
N ILE A 82 0.92 11.72 4.28
CA ILE A 82 1.91 11.08 5.16
C ILE A 82 1.24 9.88 5.84
N PRO A 83 1.92 8.73 6.00
CA PRO A 83 1.38 7.59 6.73
C PRO A 83 1.08 7.95 8.19
N TYR A 84 0.07 7.30 8.77
CA TYR A 84 -0.11 7.37 10.22
C TYR A 84 0.94 6.52 10.92
N ASP A 85 1.32 6.92 12.14
CA ASP A 85 2.35 6.20 12.89
C ASP A 85 1.94 4.75 13.18
N PHE A 86 0.64 4.48 13.41
CA PHE A 86 0.14 3.14 13.77
C PHE A 86 0.20 2.11 12.61
N ASN A 87 0.23 2.56 11.36
CA ASN A 87 0.24 1.67 10.20
C ASN A 87 1.35 1.95 9.19
N ARG A 88 2.31 2.83 9.49
CA ARG A 88 3.49 3.02 8.64
C ARG A 88 4.28 1.72 8.47
N VAL A 89 5.06 1.64 7.41
CA VAL A 89 5.98 0.53 7.16
C VAL A 89 7.38 0.91 7.69
N PRO A 90 7.89 0.28 8.77
CA PRO A 90 9.27 0.51 9.20
C PRO A 90 10.25 -0.21 8.25
N ILE A 91 11.44 0.32 8.04
CA ILE A 91 12.56 -0.39 7.38
C ILE A 91 13.62 -0.64 8.45
N ARG A 92 13.91 -1.91 8.76
CA ARG A 92 14.91 -2.26 9.77
C ARG A 92 16.32 -2.01 9.22
N LEU A 93 17.22 -1.47 10.02
CA LEU A 93 18.64 -1.31 9.66
C LEU A 93 19.36 -2.67 9.64
N GLU A 94 20.41 -2.78 8.82
CA GLU A 94 21.09 -4.06 8.55
C GLU A 94 21.77 -4.67 9.80
N ASP A 95 22.22 -3.86 10.75
CA ASP A 95 23.05 -4.29 11.89
C ASP A 95 22.27 -5.03 13.00
N GLU A 96 20.94 -5.02 12.95
CA GLU A 96 20.08 -5.59 14.01
C GLU A 96 19.61 -7.02 13.72
N ARG A 97 19.57 -7.45 12.44
CA ARG A 97 19.17 -8.83 12.10
C ARG A 97 20.18 -9.89 12.54
N GLY A 98 21.43 -9.51 12.82
CA GLY A 98 22.46 -10.40 13.35
C GLY A 98 22.33 -10.70 14.85
N LYS A 99 21.45 -10.02 15.59
CA LYS A 99 21.35 -10.12 17.05
C LYS A 99 20.06 -10.77 17.57
N GLU A 100 19.10 -11.08 16.71
CA GLU A 100 17.78 -11.55 17.14
C GLU A 100 17.49 -12.97 16.66
N GLY A 101 18.17 -13.93 17.28
CA GLY A 101 17.43 -15.11 17.73
C GLY A 101 16.75 -14.72 19.04
N GLU A 102 15.43 -14.92 19.12
CA GLU A 102 14.68 -15.24 20.35
C GLU A 102 13.83 -14.19 21.10
N HIS A 103 13.71 -12.90 20.77
CA HIS A 103 12.78 -12.03 21.54
C HIS A 103 12.08 -10.94 20.69
N ASP A 104 11.01 -11.31 20.00
CA ASP A 104 9.98 -10.36 19.54
C ASP A 104 8.65 -10.79 20.23
N SER A 105 8.49 -10.44 21.50
CA SER A 105 7.27 -10.69 22.28
C SER A 105 6.21 -9.63 21.97
N ASP A 106 5.15 -10.04 21.26
CA ASP A 106 3.86 -9.35 21.21
C ASP A 106 3.28 -9.30 22.65
N ASP A 107 3.43 -8.18 23.37
CA ASP A 107 2.46 -7.84 24.41
C ASP A 107 1.97 -6.41 24.24
N SER A 108 0.64 -6.32 24.24
CA SER A 108 -0.15 -5.11 24.24
C SER A 108 -0.02 -4.46 25.61
N SER A 109 1.03 -3.67 25.82
CA SER A 109 1.12 -2.75 26.95
C SER A 109 1.77 -1.44 26.52
N ASP A 110 1.20 -0.34 27.02
CA ASP A 110 1.57 1.05 26.80
C ASP A 110 2.98 1.38 27.34
N GLU A 111 4.02 0.86 26.69
CA GLU A 111 5.41 1.27 26.93
C GLU A 111 6.08 1.43 25.55
N GLU A 112 6.24 2.68 25.10
CA GLU A 112 7.12 3.01 23.99
C GLU A 112 8.56 2.69 24.39
N SER A 113 8.96 1.43 24.22
CA SER A 113 10.27 0.93 24.60
C SER A 113 11.23 1.01 23.41
N ASP A 114 11.93 2.13 23.24
CA ASP A 114 13.27 2.36 22.66
C ASP A 114 13.73 1.65 21.36
N CYS A 115 12.93 0.81 20.70
CA CYS A 115 13.29 0.04 19.50
C CYS A 115 12.85 0.71 18.19
N GLU A 116 12.05 1.78 18.25
CA GLU A 116 11.63 2.54 17.07
C GLU A 116 12.68 3.56 16.59
N GLU A 117 13.73 3.79 17.38
CA GLU A 117 14.78 4.76 17.05
C GLU A 117 15.73 4.27 15.94
N SER A 118 15.77 2.94 15.69
CA SER A 118 16.62 2.33 14.66
C SER A 118 15.91 2.12 13.32
N ASN A 119 14.60 2.36 13.19
CA ASN A 119 13.89 2.10 11.93
C ASN A 119 13.97 3.28 10.95
N LYS A 120 14.45 3.03 9.74
CA LYS A 120 14.43 4.02 8.66
C LYS A 120 12.99 4.27 8.19
N TYR A 121 12.66 5.54 7.97
CA TYR A 121 11.35 5.98 7.48
C TYR A 121 11.24 5.85 5.96
N ILE A 122 10.06 5.40 5.51
CA ILE A 122 9.56 5.48 4.13
C ILE A 122 8.08 5.88 4.18
N ASN A 123 7.63 6.68 3.22
CA ASN A 123 6.21 7.07 3.09
C ASN A 123 5.39 5.91 2.50
N ALA A 124 5.07 4.95 3.37
CA ALA A 124 4.30 3.76 3.04
C ALA A 124 3.45 3.32 4.23
N SER A 125 2.25 2.79 3.96
CA SER A 125 1.29 2.31 4.96
C SER A 125 0.89 0.86 4.69
N PHE A 126 0.79 0.04 5.73
CA PHE A 126 0.10 -1.24 5.66
C PHE A 126 -1.41 -1.03 5.55
N ILE A 127 -2.04 -1.73 4.61
CA ILE A 127 -3.47 -1.73 4.38
C ILE A 127 -4.01 -3.14 4.58
N ASN A 128 -5.14 -3.24 5.27
CA ASN A 128 -5.82 -4.51 5.50
C ASN A 128 -6.51 -4.97 4.21
N GLY A 129 -6.43 -6.26 3.93
CA GLY A 129 -7.18 -6.88 2.84
C GLY A 129 -8.44 -7.54 3.36
N TYR A 130 -9.24 -8.07 2.45
CA TYR A 130 -10.49 -8.74 2.77
C TYR A 130 -10.31 -9.95 3.71
N TRP A 131 -9.28 -10.78 3.47
CA TRP A 131 -9.05 -12.02 4.24
C TRP A 131 -8.02 -11.89 5.36
N SER A 132 -7.23 -10.82 5.39
CA SER A 132 -6.13 -10.73 6.34
C SER A 132 -5.67 -9.30 6.59
N PRO A 133 -5.21 -8.99 7.81
CA PRO A 133 -4.57 -7.71 8.09
C PRO A 133 -3.25 -7.58 7.33
N LYS A 134 -2.84 -6.33 7.06
CA LYS A 134 -1.58 -6.00 6.35
C LYS A 134 -1.41 -6.82 5.04
N ALA A 135 -2.46 -6.88 4.22
CA ALA A 135 -2.45 -7.66 2.98
C ALA A 135 -1.67 -6.95 1.86
N MET A 136 -1.56 -5.63 1.94
CA MET A 136 -0.86 -4.82 0.96
C MET A 136 -0.17 -3.62 1.61
N ILE A 137 0.76 -3.03 0.87
CA ILE A 137 1.39 -1.75 1.20
C ILE A 137 0.92 -0.73 0.17
N ALA A 138 0.38 0.40 0.65
CA ALA A 138 0.16 1.59 -0.17
C ALA A 138 1.31 2.56 0.08
N THR A 139 1.96 3.05 -0.99
CA THR A 139 3.12 3.94 -0.90
C THR A 139 3.05 4.99 -2.01
N GLN A 140 3.77 6.10 -1.84
CA GLN A 140 4.00 7.05 -2.93
C GLN A 140 4.90 6.46 -4.02
N GLY A 141 4.83 7.01 -5.23
CA GLY A 141 5.86 6.85 -6.26
C GLY A 141 7.23 7.27 -5.71
N PRO A 142 8.25 6.39 -5.76
CA PRO A 142 9.57 6.69 -5.18
C PRO A 142 10.12 8.04 -5.65
N LEU A 143 10.76 8.76 -4.73
CA LEU A 143 11.64 9.88 -5.03
C LEU A 143 13.03 9.34 -5.36
N GLN A 144 13.85 10.14 -6.05
CA GLN A 144 15.22 9.74 -6.42
C GLN A 144 16.06 9.32 -5.21
N GLU A 145 15.92 10.05 -4.11
CA GLU A 145 16.59 9.83 -2.82
C GLU A 145 16.00 8.66 -2.01
N THR A 146 14.80 8.18 -2.34
CA THR A 146 14.13 7.07 -1.63
C THR A 146 14.12 5.76 -2.42
N ILE A 147 14.77 5.67 -3.59
CA ILE A 147 14.79 4.44 -4.40
C ILE A 147 15.39 3.28 -3.60
N SER A 148 16.49 3.50 -2.88
CA SER A 148 17.10 2.46 -2.06
C SER A 148 16.16 1.99 -0.93
N ASP A 149 15.45 2.93 -0.29
CA ASP A 149 14.48 2.64 0.76
C ASP A 149 13.31 1.81 0.23
N PHE A 150 12.85 2.12 -0.97
CA PHE A 150 11.81 1.37 -1.65
C PHE A 150 12.22 -0.09 -1.87
N TRP A 151 13.42 -0.33 -2.41
CA TRP A 151 13.91 -1.70 -2.64
C TRP A 151 14.19 -2.45 -1.34
N GLN A 152 14.70 -1.77 -0.31
CA GLN A 152 14.82 -2.32 1.04
C GLN A 152 13.46 -2.75 1.59
N MET A 153 12.43 -1.89 1.50
CA MET A 153 11.07 -2.25 1.90
C MET A 153 10.55 -3.47 1.12
N VAL A 154 10.68 -3.47 -0.21
CA VAL A 154 10.23 -4.58 -1.09
C VAL A 154 10.88 -5.90 -0.70
N PHE A 155 12.18 -5.89 -0.42
CA PHE A 155 12.93 -7.08 -0.03
C PHE A 155 12.58 -7.53 1.40
N GLN A 156 12.62 -6.61 2.38
CA GLN A 156 12.36 -6.93 3.79
C GLN A 156 10.93 -7.39 4.04
N ARG A 157 9.97 -6.93 3.24
CA ARG A 157 8.55 -7.34 3.32
C ARG A 157 8.22 -8.51 2.40
N LYS A 158 9.21 -9.09 1.72
CA LYS A 158 9.06 -10.26 0.82
C LYS A 158 7.98 -10.06 -0.25
N VAL A 159 7.89 -8.84 -0.78
CA VAL A 159 6.92 -8.42 -1.80
C VAL A 159 7.09 -9.25 -3.07
N LYS A 160 5.99 -9.75 -3.62
CA LYS A 160 5.99 -10.53 -4.87
C LYS A 160 5.54 -9.70 -6.06
N VAL A 161 4.65 -8.75 -5.81
CA VAL A 161 4.02 -7.93 -6.83
C VAL A 161 4.09 -6.46 -6.44
N ILE A 162 4.53 -5.63 -7.38
CA ILE A 162 4.44 -4.17 -7.34
C ILE A 162 3.42 -3.75 -8.39
N VAL A 163 2.48 -2.88 -8.03
CA VAL A 163 1.58 -2.24 -8.98
C VAL A 163 1.91 -0.76 -9.02
N MET A 164 2.36 -0.28 -10.18
CA MET A 164 2.64 1.10 -10.48
C MET A 164 1.46 1.67 -11.27
N LEU A 165 0.79 2.67 -10.69
CA LEU A 165 -0.43 3.30 -11.22
C LEU A 165 -0.20 4.74 -11.67
N THR A 166 1.03 5.09 -12.05
CA THR A 166 1.43 6.42 -12.52
C THR A 166 2.45 6.29 -13.63
N GLU A 167 2.49 7.26 -14.53
CA GLU A 167 3.65 7.50 -15.40
C GLU A 167 4.83 8.05 -14.57
N LEU A 168 6.03 8.07 -15.17
CA LEU A 168 7.20 8.68 -14.52
C LEU A 168 7.07 10.20 -14.40
N LYS A 169 6.47 10.84 -15.41
CA LYS A 169 6.32 12.29 -15.50
C LYS A 169 5.00 12.67 -16.16
N GLU A 170 4.50 13.84 -15.80
CA GLU A 170 3.43 14.53 -16.51
C GLU A 170 3.89 15.95 -16.85
N GLY A 171 4.07 16.22 -18.14
CA GLY A 171 4.75 17.45 -18.58
C GLY A 171 6.15 17.54 -17.95
N ASP A 172 6.39 18.63 -17.22
CA ASP A 172 7.64 18.86 -16.48
C ASP A 172 7.62 18.33 -15.04
N GLN A 173 6.47 17.89 -14.55
CA GLN A 173 6.32 17.39 -13.18
C GLN A 173 6.73 15.92 -13.11
N GLU A 174 7.69 15.60 -12.26
CA GLU A 174 8.01 14.21 -11.93
C GLU A 174 6.96 13.63 -10.98
N LEU A 175 6.34 12.51 -11.39
CA LEU A 175 5.37 11.77 -10.58
C LEU A 175 6.03 10.58 -9.87
N CYS A 176 6.99 9.92 -10.53
CA CYS A 176 7.71 8.78 -9.97
C CYS A 176 9.13 8.73 -10.53
N ALA A 177 10.14 8.58 -9.66
CA ALA A 177 11.49 8.29 -10.09
C ALA A 177 11.56 6.86 -10.66
N GLN A 178 12.32 6.68 -11.73
CA GLN A 178 12.50 5.35 -12.32
C GLN A 178 13.41 4.51 -11.43
N TYR A 179 12.82 3.60 -10.66
CA TYR A 179 13.54 2.76 -9.69
C TYR A 179 14.12 1.46 -10.31
N TRP A 180 14.17 1.38 -11.64
CA TRP A 180 14.78 0.28 -12.39
C TRP A 180 15.68 0.81 -13.51
N GLY A 181 16.60 -0.01 -14.01
CA GLY A 181 17.53 0.36 -15.07
C GLY A 181 18.03 -0.85 -15.84
N GLU A 182 18.87 -0.61 -16.84
CA GLU A 182 19.53 -1.67 -17.60
C GLU A 182 20.62 -2.35 -16.77
N GLY A 183 20.77 -3.66 -16.94
CA GLY A 183 21.77 -4.44 -16.20
C GLY A 183 21.47 -4.57 -14.70
N LYS A 184 22.53 -4.74 -13.91
CA LYS A 184 22.47 -4.90 -12.46
C LYS A 184 22.61 -3.53 -11.79
N GLN A 185 21.61 -3.16 -11.00
CA GLN A 185 21.58 -1.91 -10.23
C GLN A 185 21.79 -2.22 -8.75
N MET A 186 22.54 -1.39 -8.03
CA MET A 186 22.86 -1.61 -6.62
C MET A 186 22.19 -0.56 -5.74
N TYR A 187 21.44 -1.02 -4.74
CA TYR A 187 20.71 -0.17 -3.80
C TYR A 187 20.91 -0.69 -2.37
N ASP A 188 21.73 -0.01 -1.57
CA ASP A 188 21.99 -0.31 -0.16
C ASP A 188 22.14 -1.82 0.13
N GLY A 189 23.02 -2.52 -0.59
CA GLY A 189 23.28 -3.95 -0.38
C GLY A 189 22.33 -4.93 -1.10
N ILE A 190 21.32 -4.41 -1.81
CA ILE A 190 20.43 -5.18 -2.68
C ILE A 190 20.82 -4.93 -4.14
N GLU A 191 21.19 -6.01 -4.84
CA GLU A 191 21.31 -6.01 -6.29
C GLU A 191 19.91 -6.23 -6.90
N VAL A 192 19.52 -5.35 -7.82
CA VAL A 192 18.25 -5.44 -8.56
C VAL A 192 18.57 -5.57 -10.03
N GLN A 193 18.08 -6.65 -10.65
CA GLN A 193 18.24 -6.89 -12.08
C GLN A 193 16.87 -7.06 -12.73
N MET A 194 16.56 -6.24 -13.72
CA MET A 194 15.41 -6.48 -14.59
C MET A 194 15.75 -7.62 -15.56
N THR A 195 15.00 -8.71 -15.50
CA THR A 195 15.27 -9.93 -16.27
C THR A 195 14.32 -10.14 -17.45
N ASP A 196 13.12 -9.55 -17.38
CA ASP A 196 12.14 -9.64 -18.45
C ASP A 196 11.22 -8.41 -18.45
N ALA A 197 10.71 -8.06 -19.63
CA ALA A 197 9.72 -7.02 -19.82
C ALA A 197 8.77 -7.43 -20.96
N SER A 198 7.48 -7.52 -20.65
CA SER A 198 6.44 -7.88 -21.62
C SER A 198 5.33 -6.85 -21.64
N CYS A 199 4.87 -6.49 -22.84
CA CYS A 199 3.75 -5.58 -23.03
C CYS A 199 2.47 -6.38 -23.26
N CYS A 200 1.47 -6.18 -22.41
CA CYS A 200 0.10 -6.62 -22.61
C CYS A 200 -0.74 -5.46 -23.18
N PRO A 201 -1.91 -5.72 -23.79
CA PRO A 201 -2.73 -4.68 -24.41
C PRO A 201 -3.14 -3.50 -23.50
N GLY A 202 -3.10 -3.67 -22.17
CA GLY A 202 -3.46 -2.61 -21.23
C GLY A 202 -2.50 -2.41 -20.07
N TYR A 203 -1.33 -3.06 -20.05
CA TYR A 203 -0.29 -2.87 -19.00
C TYR A 203 1.03 -3.52 -19.42
N THR A 204 2.14 -3.07 -18.84
CA THR A 204 3.46 -3.68 -18.97
C THR A 204 3.76 -4.52 -17.73
N ILE A 205 4.33 -5.70 -17.91
CA ILE A 205 4.86 -6.53 -16.83
C ILE A 205 6.38 -6.50 -16.91
N ARG A 206 7.06 -6.15 -15.81
CA ARG A 206 8.51 -6.29 -15.67
C ARG A 206 8.83 -7.32 -14.59
N ALA A 207 9.78 -8.21 -14.84
CA ALA A 207 10.29 -9.15 -13.87
C ALA A 207 11.65 -8.69 -13.33
N PHE A 208 11.82 -8.78 -12.03
CA PHE A 208 13.04 -8.40 -11.32
C PHE A 208 13.54 -9.56 -10.49
N ASP A 209 14.85 -9.80 -10.55
CA ASP A 209 15.55 -10.64 -9.59
C ASP A 209 16.31 -9.74 -8.62
N LEU A 210 15.99 -9.86 -7.34
CA LEU A 210 16.63 -9.15 -6.25
C LEU A 210 17.59 -10.10 -5.55
N THR A 211 18.81 -9.64 -5.26
CA THR A 211 19.80 -10.41 -4.49
C THR A 211 20.35 -9.56 -3.36
N HIS A 212 20.13 -9.97 -2.11
CA HIS A 212 20.74 -9.32 -0.97
C HIS A 212 22.16 -9.87 -0.76
N LEU A 213 23.19 -9.04 -0.93
CA LEU A 213 24.57 -9.51 -1.03
C LEU A 213 25.10 -10.15 0.26
N LYS A 214 24.79 -9.56 1.42
CA LYS A 214 25.20 -10.10 2.74
C LYS A 214 24.49 -11.41 3.08
N MET A 215 23.16 -11.45 2.93
CA MET A 215 22.33 -12.63 3.27
C MET A 215 22.40 -13.73 2.21
N LYS A 216 22.85 -13.40 0.99
CA LYS A 216 22.81 -14.27 -0.20
C LYS A 216 21.40 -14.80 -0.49
N GLU A 217 20.38 -14.04 -0.07
CA GLU A 217 18.99 -14.35 -0.31
C GLU A 217 18.53 -13.71 -1.63
N THR A 218 17.76 -14.46 -2.41
CA THR A 218 17.21 -14.01 -3.69
C THR A 218 15.69 -13.94 -3.65
N GLN A 219 15.12 -12.99 -4.38
CA GLN A 219 13.67 -12.79 -4.46
C GLN A 219 13.26 -12.33 -5.86
N LYS A 220 12.30 -13.04 -6.45
CA LYS A 220 11.68 -12.63 -7.71
C LYS A 220 10.47 -11.73 -7.45
N VAL A 221 10.41 -10.60 -8.16
CA VAL A 221 9.36 -9.58 -8.04
C VAL A 221 8.80 -9.23 -9.42
N TYR A 222 7.50 -9.02 -9.52
CA TYR A 222 6.84 -8.59 -10.76
C TYR A 222 6.25 -7.20 -10.58
N GLN A 223 6.58 -6.26 -11.47
CA GLN A 223 5.92 -4.96 -11.53
C GLN A 223 4.87 -4.98 -12.64
N TYR A 224 3.65 -4.60 -12.29
CA TYR A 224 2.58 -4.28 -13.22
C TYR A 224 2.52 -2.77 -13.34
N HIS A 225 2.81 -2.26 -14.52
CA HIS A 225 2.67 -0.86 -14.84
C HIS A 225 1.49 -0.68 -15.77
N LYS A 226 0.47 0.01 -15.28
CA LYS A 226 -0.65 0.47 -16.06
C LYS A 226 -0.79 1.95 -15.81
N TRP A 227 -1.33 2.67 -16.81
CA TRP A 227 -1.96 3.99 -16.72
C TRP A 227 -1.19 5.07 -17.48
N SER A 228 -1.80 5.59 -18.54
CA SER A 228 -1.31 6.74 -19.32
C SER A 228 -2.22 7.95 -19.05
N GLY A 229 -1.79 8.89 -18.21
CA GLY A 229 -2.50 10.15 -17.94
C GLY A 229 -3.14 10.27 -16.54
N LEU A 230 -3.90 11.35 -16.31
CA LEU A 230 -4.52 11.69 -15.01
C LEU A 230 -5.90 11.05 -14.76
N ASP A 231 -6.51 10.44 -15.77
CA ASP A 231 -7.91 10.00 -15.74
C ASP A 231 -8.06 8.49 -15.49
N ILE A 232 -9.26 8.05 -15.10
CA ILE A 232 -9.58 6.62 -14.91
C ILE A 232 -9.26 5.75 -16.15
N PRO A 233 -8.99 4.44 -16.00
CA PRO A 233 -8.65 3.60 -17.14
C PRO A 233 -9.77 3.58 -18.19
N GLU A 234 -9.45 3.95 -19.44
CA GLU A 234 -10.43 4.03 -20.54
C GLU A 234 -11.23 2.73 -20.72
N ASN A 235 -10.54 1.59 -20.57
CA ASN A 235 -11.13 0.27 -20.61
C ASN A 235 -11.02 -0.44 -19.24
N PRO A 236 -12.12 -0.52 -18.48
CA PRO A 236 -12.16 -1.20 -17.18
C PRO A 236 -11.76 -2.68 -17.26
N LYS A 237 -11.98 -3.35 -18.41
CA LYS A 237 -11.61 -4.76 -18.59
C LYS A 237 -10.12 -5.00 -18.43
N ASP A 238 -9.29 -4.04 -18.81
CA ASP A 238 -7.84 -4.16 -18.69
C ASP A 238 -7.41 -4.12 -17.22
N LEU A 239 -8.12 -3.35 -16.38
CA LEU A 239 -7.85 -3.31 -14.94
C LEU A 239 -8.24 -4.64 -14.29
N VAL A 240 -9.41 -5.17 -14.64
CA VAL A 240 -9.86 -6.50 -14.18
C VAL A 240 -8.87 -7.58 -14.62
N SER A 241 -8.41 -7.54 -15.87
CA SER A 241 -7.46 -8.51 -16.42
C SER A 241 -6.10 -8.46 -15.71
N MET A 242 -5.62 -7.24 -15.39
CA MET A 242 -4.43 -7.04 -14.56
C MET A 242 -4.62 -7.63 -13.15
N ILE A 243 -5.76 -7.37 -12.50
CA ILE A 243 -6.08 -7.92 -11.16
C ILE A 243 -6.17 -9.44 -11.18
N LEU A 244 -6.74 -10.05 -12.22
CA LEU A 244 -6.78 -11.50 -12.36
C LEU A 244 -5.38 -12.10 -12.57
N ASN A 245 -4.55 -11.46 -13.39
CA ASN A 245 -3.20 -11.93 -13.64
C ASN A 245 -2.29 -11.80 -12.40
N LEU A 246 -2.32 -10.66 -11.71
CA LEU A 246 -1.51 -10.44 -10.51
C LEU A 246 -1.88 -11.40 -9.38
N LYS A 247 -3.17 -11.77 -9.25
CA LYS A 247 -3.63 -12.76 -8.25
C LYS A 247 -3.02 -14.14 -8.47
N GLN A 248 -2.63 -14.50 -9.70
CA GLN A 248 -1.93 -15.76 -9.98
C GLN A 248 -0.46 -15.74 -9.52
N LYS A 249 0.12 -14.54 -9.36
CA LYS A 249 1.50 -14.34 -8.90
C LYS A 249 1.61 -14.16 -7.38
N VAL A 250 0.51 -13.81 -6.72
CA VAL A 250 0.43 -13.75 -5.27
C VAL A 250 0.12 -15.16 -4.73
N PRO A 251 1.02 -15.79 -3.97
CA PRO A 251 0.73 -17.09 -3.40
C PRO A 251 -0.48 -17.01 -2.45
N ALA A 252 -1.34 -18.03 -2.50
CA ALA A 252 -2.36 -18.19 -1.47
C ALA A 252 -1.63 -18.40 -0.14
N ARG A 253 -1.86 -17.52 0.85
CA ARG A 253 -1.21 -17.67 2.17
C ARG A 253 -1.54 -19.04 2.73
N ALA A 254 -0.51 -19.82 3.06
CA ALA A 254 -0.67 -20.97 3.94
C ALA A 254 -1.06 -20.44 5.33
N VAL A 255 -2.01 -21.09 5.98
CA VAL A 255 -2.60 -20.69 7.27
C VAL A 255 -1.56 -20.71 8.42
N THR A 256 -0.32 -21.13 8.16
CA THR A 256 0.69 -21.50 9.15
C THR A 256 1.98 -20.66 9.15
N GLU A 257 2.08 -19.57 8.38
CA GLU A 257 3.29 -18.72 8.45
C GLU A 257 3.36 -17.95 9.77
N ASP A 258 4.49 -18.09 10.46
CA ASP A 258 4.81 -17.47 11.75
C ASP A 258 4.57 -15.95 11.74
N LYS A 259 3.95 -15.46 12.82
CA LYS A 259 3.53 -14.07 13.00
C LYS A 259 4.68 -13.05 12.99
N SER A 260 5.95 -13.48 13.11
CA SER A 260 7.12 -12.59 13.23
C SER A 260 7.70 -12.14 11.88
N SER A 261 7.46 -12.87 10.78
CA SER A 261 7.89 -12.48 9.44
C SER A 261 6.67 -12.20 8.56
N ARG A 262 6.01 -11.05 8.77
CA ARG A 262 4.80 -10.68 8.01
C ARG A 262 5.17 -10.32 6.57
N SER A 263 5.23 -11.35 5.73
CA SER A 263 5.31 -11.24 4.28
C SER A 263 4.11 -10.42 3.78
N VAL A 264 4.35 -9.36 3.02
CA VAL A 264 3.29 -8.58 2.37
C VAL A 264 3.46 -8.73 0.88
N PRO A 265 2.61 -9.52 0.19
CA PRO A 265 2.89 -9.93 -1.17
C PRO A 265 2.71 -8.81 -2.19
N LEU A 266 2.00 -7.72 -1.84
CA LEU A 266 1.56 -6.68 -2.76
C LEU A 266 1.94 -5.29 -2.28
N VAL A 267 2.63 -4.53 -3.13
CA VAL A 267 2.84 -3.07 -3.01
C VAL A 267 2.06 -2.39 -4.14
N VAL A 268 1.39 -1.29 -3.82
CA VAL A 268 0.71 -0.43 -4.80
C VAL A 268 1.21 1.00 -4.61
N HIS A 269 1.58 1.67 -5.70
CA HIS A 269 2.04 3.05 -5.68
C HIS A 269 1.55 3.86 -6.88
N CYS A 270 1.46 5.18 -6.67
CA CYS A 270 1.16 6.20 -7.67
C CYS A 270 1.85 7.52 -7.30
#